data_AF-W3AKZ3-F1
#
_entry.id   AF-W3AKZ3-F1
#
_cell.length_a   1.000
_cell.length_b   1.000
_cell.length_c   1.000
_cell.angle_alpha   90.00
_cell.angle_beta   90.00
_cell.angle_gamma   90.00
#
_symmetry.space_group_name_H-M   'P 1'
#
loop_
_entity.id
_entity.type
_entity.pdbx_description
1 polymer ?
#
loop_
_entity_poly.entity_id
_entity_poly.type
_entity_poly.pdbx_seq_one_letter_code
_entity_poly.pdbx_strand_id
1 'polypeptide(L)'
;MKADGNSKKRGFTIAELLIIAAIVGILVAVAIPLISAKLERARETVDIHTMRAAAALGQKFYYEGVTDPDSAHAAGMQWYRSNNNDKSEGSNAFAIYLPEKGTFSDKNYDGTIADGLKAYGKGGKKDGGVDLFGEDNKRVYDPTIDYTGGVLQVSIFPNGNRKRVEVAWKKLQTGNVRPFIGNGQNCKDGGKYNESNYPRLIIYLS
;
A
#
# COMPACT_ATOMS: atom_id res chain seq x y z
N MET A 1 33.05 -21.89 -66.77
CA MET A 1 32.06 -22.15 -65.70
C MET A 1 32.26 -21.16 -64.57
N LYS A 2 31.26 -20.31 -64.31
CA LYS A 2 30.72 -19.98 -62.97
C LYS A 2 29.55 -19.00 -63.16
N ALA A 3 28.34 -19.53 -62.97
CA ALA A 3 27.17 -18.72 -62.68
C ALA A 3 27.23 -18.36 -61.19
N ASP A 4 26.91 -17.12 -60.82
CA ASP A 4 26.52 -16.80 -59.45
C ASP A 4 25.24 -15.96 -59.48
N GLY A 5 24.26 -16.44 -58.74
CA GLY A 5 22.85 -16.08 -58.85
C GLY A 5 22.57 -14.74 -58.19
N ASN A 6 21.95 -13.84 -58.95
CA ASN A 6 21.44 -12.59 -58.41
C ASN A 6 20.20 -12.86 -57.54
N SER A 7 20.40 -13.03 -56.23
CA SER A 7 19.32 -13.17 -55.26
C SER A 7 18.56 -11.85 -55.12
N LYS A 8 17.47 -11.68 -55.89
CA LYS A 8 16.55 -10.55 -55.72
C LYS A 8 15.93 -10.60 -54.32
N LYS A 9 16.36 -9.73 -53.41
CA LYS A 9 15.68 -9.51 -52.13
C LYS A 9 14.33 -8.84 -52.42
N ARG A 10 13.23 -9.58 -52.25
CA ARG A 10 11.87 -9.04 -52.30
C ARG A 10 11.67 -8.18 -51.03
N GLY A 11 11.45 -6.88 -51.21
CA GLY A 11 11.04 -5.98 -50.13
C GLY A 11 9.57 -6.20 -49.77
N PHE A 12 9.20 -5.86 -48.53
CA PHE A 12 7.84 -5.94 -48.00
C PHE A 12 6.91 -5.01 -48.79
N THR A 13 5.73 -5.49 -49.18
CA THR A 13 4.71 -4.65 -49.83
C THR A 13 3.92 -3.87 -48.77
N ILE A 14 3.40 -2.69 -49.16
CA ILE A 14 2.53 -1.88 -48.28
C ILE A 14 1.28 -2.69 -47.88
N ALA A 15 0.74 -3.50 -48.80
CA ALA A 15 -0.43 -4.35 -48.53
C ALA A 15 -0.16 -5.40 -47.44
N GLU A 16 1.01 -6.04 -47.45
CA GLU A 16 1.39 -6.99 -46.39
C GLU A 16 1.47 -6.30 -45.02
N LEU A 17 2.05 -5.10 -44.97
CA LEU A 17 2.13 -4.34 -43.72
C LEU A 17 0.74 -3.90 -43.23
N LEU A 18 -0.16 -3.53 -44.13
CA LEU A 18 -1.52 -3.09 -43.78
C LEU A 18 -2.38 -4.20 -43.19
N ILE A 19 -2.32 -5.41 -43.76
CA ILE A 19 -3.08 -6.56 -43.23
C ILE A 19 -2.56 -6.93 -41.83
N ILE A 20 -1.24 -6.91 -41.63
CA ILE A 20 -0.63 -7.18 -40.32
C ILE A 20 -1.09 -6.14 -39.30
N ALA A 21 -1.03 -4.85 -39.65
CA ALA A 21 -1.49 -3.77 -38.78
C ALA A 21 -2.97 -3.92 -38.42
N ALA A 22 -3.82 -4.33 -39.37
CA ALA A 22 -5.24 -4.58 -39.13
C ALA A 22 -5.47 -5.73 -38.13
N ILE A 23 -4.77 -6.86 -38.30
CA ILE A 23 -4.88 -8.01 -37.39
C ILE A 23 -4.36 -7.63 -35.99
N VAL A 24 -3.20 -6.96 -35.89
CA VAL A 24 -2.64 -6.49 -34.62
C VAL A 24 -3.61 -5.52 -33.94
N GLY A 25 -4.26 -4.62 -34.70
CA GLY A 25 -5.25 -3.68 -34.17
C GLY A 25 -6.42 -4.39 -33.47
N ILE A 26 -6.97 -5.44 -34.09
CA ILE A 26 -8.07 -6.23 -33.52
C ILE A 26 -7.61 -6.93 -32.22
N LEU A 27 -6.42 -7.54 -32.23
CA LEU A 27 -5.87 -8.22 -31.06
C LEU A 27 -5.65 -7.26 -29.90
N VAL A 28 -5.07 -6.08 -30.17
CA VAL A 28 -4.81 -5.05 -29.16
C VAL A 28 -6.11 -4.51 -28.58
N ALA A 29 -7.14 -4.30 -29.40
CA ALA A 29 -8.44 -3.80 -28.95
C ALA A 29 -9.09 -4.69 -27.88
N VAL A 30 -9.00 -6.02 -28.03
CA VAL A 30 -9.52 -6.98 -27.03
C VAL A 30 -8.57 -7.14 -25.85
N ALA A 31 -7.26 -7.06 -26.08
CA ALA A 31 -6.25 -7.32 -25.05
C ALA A 31 -6.12 -6.20 -24.00
N ILE A 32 -6.19 -4.92 -24.39
CA ILE A 32 -6.00 -3.78 -23.48
C ILE A 32 -6.93 -3.81 -22.25
N PRO A 33 -8.26 -3.92 -22.37
CA PRO A 33 -9.14 -3.90 -21.21
C PRO A 33 -8.89 -5.10 -20.29
N LEU A 34 -8.66 -6.28 -20.86
CA LEU A 34 -8.36 -7.50 -20.10
C LEU A 34 -7.06 -7.38 -19.29
N ILE A 35 -5.99 -6.91 -19.93
CA ILE A 35 -4.68 -6.74 -19.27
C ILE A 35 -4.78 -5.66 -18.19
N SER A 36 -5.49 -4.56 -18.45
CA SER A 36 -5.65 -3.47 -17.49
C SER A 36 -6.32 -3.94 -16.19
N ALA A 37 -7.39 -4.72 -16.27
CA ALA A 37 -8.05 -5.27 -15.07
C ALA A 37 -7.15 -6.26 -14.30
N LYS A 38 -6.38 -7.10 -15.01
CA LYS A 38 -5.44 -8.03 -14.38
C LYS A 38 -4.27 -7.32 -13.70
N LEU A 39 -3.75 -6.26 -14.31
CA LEU A 39 -2.70 -5.43 -13.71
C LEU A 39 -3.19 -4.76 -12.44
N GLU A 40 -4.44 -4.29 -12.42
CA GLU A 40 -5.02 -3.67 -11.22
C GLU A 40 -5.15 -4.67 -10.08
N ARG A 41 -5.73 -5.86 -10.33
CA ARG A 41 -5.76 -6.96 -9.36
C ARG A 41 -4.38 -7.31 -8.79
N ALA A 42 -3.36 -7.33 -9.65
CA ALA A 42 -1.99 -7.62 -9.23
C ALA A 42 -1.43 -6.53 -8.31
N ARG A 43 -1.74 -5.26 -8.57
CA ARG A 43 -1.36 -4.13 -7.71
C ARG A 43 -2.02 -4.22 -6.34
N GLU A 44 -3.34 -4.43 -6.31
CA GLU A 44 -4.11 -4.61 -5.08
C GLU A 44 -3.57 -5.79 -4.24
N THR A 45 -3.30 -6.92 -4.89
CA THR A 45 -2.75 -8.11 -4.25
C THR A 45 -1.39 -7.82 -3.62
N VAL A 46 -0.50 -7.10 -4.34
CA VAL A 46 0.81 -6.68 -3.81
C VAL A 46 0.64 -5.77 -2.60
N ASP A 47 -0.28 -4.81 -2.64
CA ASP A 47 -0.54 -3.90 -1.54
C ASP A 47 -1.01 -4.65 -0.28
N ILE A 48 -1.93 -5.62 -0.45
CA ILE A 48 -2.42 -6.47 0.64
C ILE A 48 -1.31 -7.36 1.22
N HIS A 49 -0.47 -7.96 0.38
CA HIS A 49 0.68 -8.73 0.86
C HIS A 49 1.65 -7.86 1.65
N THR A 50 1.86 -6.62 1.20
CA THR A 50 2.70 -5.65 1.89
C THR A 50 2.10 -5.27 3.25
N MET A 51 0.78 -5.09 3.34
CA MET A 51 0.08 -4.87 4.61
C MET A 51 0.28 -6.02 5.60
N ARG A 52 0.17 -7.27 5.14
CA ARG A 52 0.38 -8.45 5.98
C ARG A 52 1.83 -8.55 6.48
N ALA A 53 2.80 -8.28 5.62
CA ALA A 53 4.21 -8.26 6.00
C ALA A 53 4.50 -7.18 7.07
N ALA A 54 3.94 -5.98 6.88
CA ALA A 54 4.05 -4.89 7.84
C ALA A 54 3.41 -5.27 9.20
N ALA A 55 2.26 -5.94 9.17
CA ALA A 55 1.57 -6.36 10.40
C ALA A 55 2.35 -7.44 11.16
N ALA A 56 2.94 -8.40 10.45
CA ALA A 56 3.81 -9.41 11.04
C ALA A 56 5.05 -8.78 11.71
N LEU A 57 5.64 -7.76 11.08
CA LEU A 57 6.75 -7.01 11.68
C LEU A 57 6.32 -6.26 12.95
N GLY A 58 5.15 -5.63 12.94
CA GLY A 58 4.61 -4.98 14.14
C GLY A 58 4.37 -5.96 15.28
N GLN A 59 3.79 -7.13 14.98
CA GLN A 59 3.58 -8.20 15.95
C GLN A 59 4.90 -8.70 16.53
N LYS A 60 5.93 -8.87 15.70
CA LYS A 60 7.28 -9.21 16.15
C LYS A 60 7.81 -8.19 17.17
N PHE A 61 7.75 -6.90 16.84
CA PHE A 61 8.25 -5.82 17.72
C PHE A 61 7.50 -5.78 19.06
N TYR A 62 6.20 -6.04 19.05
CA TYR A 62 5.44 -6.17 20.29
C TYR A 62 5.97 -7.31 21.17
N TYR A 63 6.18 -8.50 20.62
CA TYR A 63 6.71 -9.64 21.37
C TYR A 63 8.18 -9.48 21.77
N GLU A 64 8.94 -8.63 21.08
CA GLU A 64 10.28 -8.20 21.48
C GLU A 64 10.27 -7.16 22.61
N GLY A 65 9.09 -6.69 23.05
CA GLY A 65 8.91 -5.86 24.24
C GLY A 65 8.57 -4.40 23.98
N VAL A 66 8.24 -4.01 22.74
CA VAL A 66 7.78 -2.64 22.44
C VAL A 66 6.39 -2.42 23.03
N THR A 67 6.36 -1.84 24.24
CA THR A 67 5.13 -1.73 25.05
C THR A 67 4.96 -0.37 25.75
N ASP A 68 5.97 0.48 25.69
CA ASP A 68 6.01 1.78 26.34
C ASP A 68 6.85 2.77 25.50
N PRO A 69 6.89 4.07 25.86
CA PRO A 69 7.65 5.05 25.10
C PRO A 69 9.15 4.72 25.00
N ASP A 70 9.76 4.23 26.07
CA ASP A 70 11.21 4.00 26.12
C ASP A 70 11.61 2.84 25.21
N SER A 71 10.87 1.73 25.29
CA SER A 71 11.04 0.56 24.42
C SER A 71 10.72 0.88 22.95
N ALA A 72 9.70 1.69 22.68
CA ALA A 72 9.41 2.16 21.31
C ALA A 72 10.57 2.98 20.73
N HIS A 73 11.08 3.95 21.50
CA HIS A 73 12.23 4.71 21.07
C HIS A 73 13.48 3.83 20.96
N ALA A 74 13.74 2.88 21.87
CA ALA A 74 14.86 1.96 21.73
C ALA A 74 14.78 1.15 20.41
N ALA A 75 13.57 0.77 20.01
CA ALA A 75 13.29 0.03 18.78
C ALA A 75 13.25 0.90 17.50
N GLY A 76 13.53 2.21 17.58
CA GLY A 76 13.50 3.09 16.41
C GLY A 76 12.11 3.63 16.04
N MET A 77 11.09 3.34 16.85
CA MET A 77 9.72 3.79 16.64
C MET A 77 9.43 5.09 17.38
N GLN A 78 8.32 5.75 17.01
CA GLN A 78 7.77 6.88 17.75
C GLN A 78 6.67 6.43 18.70
N TRP A 79 6.35 7.28 19.67
CA TRP A 79 5.25 7.06 20.60
C TRP A 79 4.16 8.14 20.48
N TYR A 80 2.92 7.71 20.33
CA TYR A 80 1.74 8.58 20.42
C TYR A 80 1.07 8.39 21.77
N ARG A 81 0.86 9.52 22.47
CA ARG A 81 0.21 9.57 23.78
C ARG A 81 -1.24 10.02 23.63
N SER A 82 -2.16 9.08 23.76
CA SER A 82 -3.60 9.35 23.81
C SER A 82 -4.02 9.86 25.19
N ASN A 83 -4.88 10.89 25.23
CA ASN A 83 -5.41 11.50 26.45
C ASN A 83 -4.33 11.91 27.47
N ASN A 84 -3.16 12.35 26.99
CA ASN A 84 -2.00 12.67 27.83
C ASN A 84 -1.58 11.54 28.79
N ASN A 85 -1.85 10.27 28.45
CA ASN A 85 -1.51 9.11 29.28
C ASN A 85 -0.86 7.99 28.46
N ASP A 86 0.39 7.65 28.75
CA ASP A 86 1.11 6.57 28.04
C ASP A 86 0.49 5.19 28.25
N LYS A 87 -0.33 5.01 29.29
CA LYS A 87 -1.02 3.74 29.58
C LYS A 87 -2.45 3.67 29.04
N SER A 88 -2.90 4.70 28.31
CA SER A 88 -4.20 4.69 27.63
C SER A 88 -4.23 3.60 26.54
N GLU A 89 -5.39 2.95 26.36
CA GLU A 89 -5.63 1.97 25.29
C GLU A 89 -5.43 2.55 23.88
N GLY A 90 -5.54 3.88 23.74
CA GLY A 90 -5.26 4.59 22.49
C GLY A 90 -3.81 5.03 22.31
N SER A 91 -2.94 4.83 23.31
CA SER A 91 -1.51 5.16 23.20
C SER A 91 -0.78 4.01 22.50
N ASN A 92 0.13 4.35 21.60
CA ASN A 92 0.73 3.37 20.71
C ASN A 92 2.14 3.75 20.25
N ALA A 93 2.96 2.73 20.01
CA ALA A 93 4.17 2.87 19.21
C ALA A 93 3.79 2.90 17.73
N PHE A 94 4.47 3.66 16.89
CA PHE A 94 4.24 3.65 15.45
C PHE A 94 5.47 3.98 14.62
N ALA A 95 5.51 3.47 13.39
CA ALA A 95 6.53 3.76 12.39
C ALA A 95 6.02 3.49 10.97
N ILE A 96 6.74 3.96 9.95
CA ILE A 96 6.45 3.61 8.55
C ILE A 96 7.18 2.33 8.18
N TYR A 97 6.48 1.40 7.52
CA TYR A 97 7.09 0.17 7.00
C TYR A 97 7.87 0.44 5.71
N LEU A 98 9.06 -0.15 5.58
CA LEU A 98 9.91 -0.07 4.40
C LEU A 98 9.97 -1.44 3.71
N PRO A 99 9.14 -1.70 2.68
CA PRO A 99 9.04 -3.02 2.07
C PRO A 99 10.34 -3.49 1.42
N GLU A 100 11.13 -2.57 0.87
CA GLU A 100 12.42 -2.88 0.22
C GLU A 100 13.48 -3.38 1.22
N LYS A 101 13.36 -2.97 2.50
CA LYS A 101 14.31 -3.32 3.56
C LYS A 101 13.75 -4.33 4.57
N GLY A 102 12.44 -4.56 4.58
CA GLY A 102 11.76 -5.41 5.57
C GLY A 102 11.88 -4.87 7.00
N THR A 103 12.00 -3.54 7.17
CA THR A 103 12.19 -2.88 8.48
C THR A 103 11.34 -1.61 8.59
N PHE A 104 11.39 -0.93 9.73
CA PHE A 104 10.74 0.36 9.93
C PHE A 104 11.63 1.54 9.53
N SER A 105 11.01 2.68 9.20
CA SER A 105 11.69 3.96 9.00
C SER A 105 12.33 4.44 10.29
N ASP A 106 13.47 5.13 10.17
CA ASP A 106 14.13 5.76 11.31
C ASP A 106 13.25 6.82 11.99
N LYS A 107 13.57 7.11 13.26
CA LYS A 107 12.79 7.91 14.24
C LYS A 107 12.34 9.30 13.78
N ASN A 108 12.95 9.87 12.75
CA ASN A 108 12.65 11.21 12.28
C ASN A 108 11.40 11.22 11.39
N TYR A 109 10.28 10.93 12.03
CA TYR A 109 8.96 11.26 11.52
C TYR A 109 8.52 12.55 12.24
N ASP A 110 9.36 13.58 12.16
CA ASP A 110 9.25 14.90 12.80
C ASP A 110 8.23 15.84 12.12
N GLY A 111 7.78 15.49 10.91
CA GLY A 111 7.10 16.47 10.06
C GLY A 111 7.50 16.35 8.59
N THR A 112 8.61 15.68 8.31
CA THR A 112 9.07 15.35 6.97
C THR A 112 9.15 13.82 6.76
N ILE A 113 8.02 13.15 6.49
CA ILE A 113 8.08 11.78 5.89
C ILE A 113 8.89 11.82 4.59
N ALA A 114 9.03 13.00 3.97
CA ALA A 114 9.67 13.21 2.68
C ALA A 114 11.21 13.10 2.69
N ASP A 115 11.89 13.00 3.84
CA ASP A 115 13.36 12.85 3.89
C ASP A 115 13.78 11.41 3.51
N GLY A 116 13.60 11.08 2.23
CA GLY A 116 14.08 9.85 1.60
C GLY A 116 13.04 8.71 1.48
N LEU A 117 11.83 8.84 2.02
CA LEU A 117 10.81 7.81 1.85
C LEU A 117 10.13 7.93 0.49
N LYS A 118 10.01 6.78 -0.18
CA LYS A 118 9.32 6.66 -1.47
C LYS A 118 7.96 5.99 -1.24
N ALA A 119 6.90 6.59 -1.78
CA ALA A 119 5.58 5.97 -1.80
C ALA A 119 5.65 4.66 -2.60
N TYR A 120 4.96 3.64 -2.12
CA TYR A 120 5.01 2.30 -2.69
C TYR A 120 3.65 1.61 -2.82
N GLY A 121 2.57 2.25 -2.37
CA GLY A 121 1.23 1.75 -2.71
C GLY A 121 1.04 1.76 -4.22
N LYS A 122 0.32 0.77 -4.74
CA LYS A 122 0.23 0.52 -6.18
C LYS A 122 -1.20 0.57 -6.70
N GLY A 123 -2.17 0.22 -5.88
CA GLY A 123 -3.58 0.23 -6.23
C GLY A 123 -4.04 1.64 -6.58
N GLY A 124 -4.72 1.78 -7.71
CA GLY A 124 -5.37 3.00 -8.12
C GLY A 124 -6.86 2.99 -7.78
N LYS A 125 -7.57 4.05 -8.19
CA LYS A 125 -9.04 4.19 -8.10
C LYS A 125 -9.85 3.18 -8.92
N LYS A 126 -9.20 2.21 -9.55
CA LYS A 126 -9.86 1.24 -10.44
C LYS A 126 -10.12 -0.01 -9.63
N ASP A 127 -11.34 -0.51 -9.68
CA ASP A 127 -11.66 -1.79 -9.05
C ASP A 127 -11.04 -2.94 -9.85
N GLY A 128 -10.00 -3.54 -9.28
CA GLY A 128 -9.43 -4.80 -9.73
C GLY A 128 -10.24 -5.98 -9.19
N GLY A 129 -10.80 -5.92 -7.99
CA GLY A 129 -11.69 -6.96 -7.44
C GLY A 129 -11.16 -7.64 -6.18
N VAL A 130 -10.59 -6.87 -5.24
CA VAL A 130 -10.22 -7.40 -3.92
C VAL A 130 -10.79 -6.53 -2.79
N ASP A 131 -12.03 -6.84 -2.40
CA ASP A 131 -12.63 -6.40 -1.14
C ASP A 131 -12.21 -7.39 -0.04
N LEU A 132 -11.42 -6.94 0.93
CA LEU A 132 -11.05 -7.74 2.10
C LEU A 132 -11.62 -7.14 3.36
N PHE A 133 -12.20 -7.98 4.20
CA PHE A 133 -12.75 -7.59 5.49
C PHE A 133 -11.92 -8.20 6.62
N GLY A 134 -11.69 -7.41 7.67
CA GLY A 134 -11.07 -7.84 8.91
C GLY A 134 -12.09 -8.48 9.85
N GLU A 135 -11.61 -8.98 10.99
CA GLU A 135 -12.46 -9.56 12.04
C GLU A 135 -13.48 -8.55 12.60
N ASP A 136 -13.16 -7.25 12.56
CA ASP A 136 -14.06 -6.16 12.96
C ASP A 136 -15.10 -5.81 11.88
N ASN A 137 -15.25 -6.63 10.83
CA ASN A 137 -16.11 -6.43 9.67
C ASN A 137 -15.85 -5.10 8.92
N LYS A 138 -14.65 -4.51 9.10
CA LYS A 138 -14.21 -3.35 8.35
C LYS A 138 -13.34 -3.76 7.18
N ARG A 139 -13.33 -2.93 6.14
CA ARG A 139 -12.43 -3.12 5.01
C ARG A 139 -10.98 -3.05 5.48
N VAL A 140 -10.20 -4.07 5.18
CA VAL A 140 -8.75 -4.05 5.29
C VAL A 140 -8.16 -3.24 4.14
N TYR A 141 -8.74 -3.44 2.96
CA TYR A 141 -8.34 -2.79 1.73
C TYR A 141 -9.61 -2.50 0.93
N ASP A 142 -9.68 -1.31 0.35
CA ASP A 142 -10.79 -0.89 -0.50
C ASP A 142 -10.28 -0.63 -1.92
N PRO A 143 -10.68 -1.43 -2.92
CA PRO A 143 -10.17 -1.34 -4.29
C PRO A 143 -10.63 -0.08 -5.04
N THR A 144 -11.53 0.72 -4.46
CA THR A 144 -11.99 1.98 -5.07
C THR A 144 -11.15 3.20 -4.69
N ILE A 145 -10.21 3.04 -3.76
CA ILE A 145 -9.34 4.11 -3.26
C ILE A 145 -7.98 4.11 -3.96
N ASP A 146 -7.42 5.30 -4.20
CA ASP A 146 -6.07 5.46 -4.73
C ASP A 146 -5.00 5.36 -3.63
N TYR A 147 -4.15 4.35 -3.72
CA TYR A 147 -3.01 4.12 -2.83
C TYR A 147 -1.66 4.49 -3.45
N THR A 148 -1.60 4.98 -4.70
CA THR A 148 -0.33 5.20 -5.44
C THR A 148 0.65 6.17 -4.77
N GLY A 149 0.14 7.10 -3.96
CA GLY A 149 0.93 8.02 -3.13
C GLY A 149 1.10 7.56 -1.68
N GLY A 150 0.85 6.27 -1.42
CA GLY A 150 0.73 5.71 -0.08
C GLY A 150 2.00 5.07 0.47
N VAL A 151 2.12 5.14 1.79
CA VAL A 151 3.03 4.34 2.63
C VAL A 151 2.22 3.69 3.75
N LEU A 152 2.68 2.58 4.31
CA LEU A 152 2.01 1.93 5.44
C LEU A 152 2.59 2.44 6.76
N GLN A 153 1.70 2.90 7.63
CA GLN A 153 2.02 3.05 9.03
C GLN A 153 1.64 1.76 9.76
N VAL A 154 2.54 1.30 10.61
CA VAL A 154 2.29 0.24 11.59
C VAL A 154 2.16 0.89 12.95
N SER A 155 1.11 0.56 13.67
CA SER A 155 0.81 1.06 15.01
C SER A 155 0.64 -0.12 15.96
N ILE A 156 1.43 -0.18 17.02
CA ILE A 156 1.37 -1.19 18.07
C ILE A 156 0.67 -0.56 19.27
N PHE A 157 -0.51 -1.06 19.63
CA PHE A 157 -1.28 -0.65 20.80
C PHE A 157 -1.06 -1.71 21.91
N PRO A 158 -0.15 -1.47 22.87
CA PRO A 158 0.22 -2.49 23.86
C PRO A 158 -0.65 -2.47 25.12
N ASN A 159 -1.51 -1.44 25.27
CA ASN A 159 -2.28 -1.18 26.47
C ASN A 159 -3.75 -1.59 26.35
N GLY A 160 -4.42 -1.74 27.49
CA GLY A 160 -5.85 -2.06 27.57
C GLY A 160 -6.18 -3.50 27.23
N ASN A 161 -7.47 -3.78 27.08
CA ASN A 161 -7.99 -5.13 26.83
C ASN A 161 -7.93 -5.52 25.34
N ARG A 162 -7.65 -4.58 24.44
CA ARG A 162 -7.60 -4.79 22.99
C ARG A 162 -6.22 -4.46 22.44
N LYS A 163 -5.21 -5.13 23.01
CA LYS A 163 -3.85 -5.07 22.50
C LYS A 163 -3.85 -5.53 21.06
N ARG A 164 -3.25 -4.74 20.17
CA ARG A 164 -3.32 -5.00 18.73
C ARG A 164 -2.17 -4.37 17.97
N VAL A 165 -1.87 -4.94 16.82
CA VAL A 165 -1.15 -4.26 15.74
C VAL A 165 -2.15 -3.82 14.70
N GLU A 166 -2.05 -2.56 14.30
CA GLU A 166 -2.86 -1.95 13.27
C GLU A 166 -1.96 -1.47 12.13
N VAL A 167 -2.35 -1.80 10.90
CA VAL A 167 -1.64 -1.39 9.69
C VAL A 167 -2.60 -0.66 8.78
N ALA A 168 -2.24 0.57 8.41
CA ALA A 168 -3.07 1.41 7.57
C ALA A 168 -2.23 2.24 6.61
N TRP A 169 -2.80 2.47 5.42
CA TRP A 169 -2.20 3.32 4.41
C TRP A 169 -2.29 4.78 4.83
N LYS A 170 -1.20 5.54 4.62
CA LYS A 170 -1.12 6.99 4.80
C LYS A 170 -0.59 7.63 3.55
N LYS A 171 -1.12 8.83 3.27
CA LYS A 171 -0.60 9.63 2.17
C LYS A 171 0.78 10.14 2.53
N LEU A 172 1.75 9.89 1.65
CA LEU A 172 3.08 10.46 1.76
C LEU A 172 3.00 11.95 1.42
N GLN A 173 3.07 12.82 2.43
CA GLN A 173 3.08 14.27 2.25
C GLN A 173 3.84 14.98 3.37
N THR A 174 4.41 16.13 3.05
CA THR A 174 5.12 17.01 3.98
C THR A 174 4.13 17.78 4.85
N GLY A 175 4.45 17.98 6.14
CA GLY A 175 3.65 18.77 7.08
C GLY A 175 2.91 17.96 8.15
N ASN A 176 2.14 18.68 8.98
CA ASN A 176 1.56 18.19 10.25
C ASN A 176 0.27 17.39 10.10
N VAL A 177 -0.39 17.48 8.93
CA VAL A 177 -1.66 16.79 8.69
C VAL A 177 -1.39 15.61 7.78
N ARG A 178 -1.61 14.39 8.27
CA ARG A 178 -1.26 13.16 7.55
C ARG A 178 -2.43 12.18 7.61
N PRO A 179 -3.44 12.37 6.75
CA PRO A 179 -4.61 11.53 6.77
C PRO A 179 -4.23 10.11 6.36
N PHE A 180 -4.80 9.13 7.07
CA PHE A 180 -4.89 7.78 6.56
C PHE A 180 -5.65 7.82 5.22
N ILE A 181 -5.16 7.08 4.23
CA ILE A 181 -5.81 6.95 2.93
C ILE A 181 -7.18 6.30 3.15
N GLY A 182 -8.21 6.88 2.54
CA GLY A 182 -9.60 6.48 2.75
C GLY A 182 -10.31 7.16 3.93
N ASN A 183 -9.59 7.88 4.80
CA ASN A 183 -10.22 8.71 5.82
C ASN A 183 -10.98 9.88 5.16
N GLY A 184 -12.30 9.91 5.32
CA GLY A 184 -13.15 10.96 4.73
C GLY A 184 -13.54 10.77 3.25
N GLN A 185 -13.07 9.71 2.58
CA GLN A 185 -13.38 9.48 1.15
C GLN A 185 -14.44 8.38 0.92
N ASN A 186 -14.72 7.55 1.93
CA ASN A 186 -15.76 6.52 1.89
C ASN A 186 -16.90 6.72 2.90
N CYS A 187 -16.85 7.74 3.75
CA CYS A 187 -18.07 8.30 4.32
C CYS A 187 -18.65 9.22 3.24
N LYS A 188 -19.81 8.87 2.69
CA LYS A 188 -20.52 9.64 1.66
C LYS A 188 -20.78 11.11 1.98
N ASP A 189 -20.46 11.62 3.17
CA ASP A 189 -20.72 13.01 3.55
C ASP A 189 -19.64 13.54 4.51
N GLY A 190 -18.77 14.43 4.02
CA GLY A 190 -18.11 15.51 4.80
C GLY A 190 -17.54 15.20 6.20
N GLY A 191 -17.17 13.95 6.48
CA GLY A 191 -16.88 13.50 7.84
C GLY A 191 -15.55 14.03 8.35
N LYS A 192 -15.57 14.64 9.54
CA LYS A 192 -14.39 14.98 10.34
C LYS A 192 -13.50 13.74 10.55
N TYR A 193 -12.20 13.95 10.78
CA TYR A 193 -11.24 12.91 11.17
C TYR A 193 -11.86 11.93 12.17
N ASN A 194 -12.04 10.67 11.74
CA ASN A 194 -12.47 9.60 12.62
C ASN A 194 -11.50 8.42 12.43
N GLU A 195 -10.85 8.02 13.50
CA GLU A 195 -9.88 6.92 13.55
C GLU A 195 -10.47 5.56 13.16
N SER A 196 -11.78 5.50 12.89
CA SER A 196 -12.52 4.29 12.55
C SER A 196 -12.93 4.15 11.07
N ASN A 197 -12.68 5.15 10.22
CA ASN A 197 -13.29 5.26 8.89
C ASN A 197 -12.35 5.03 7.70
N TYR A 198 -11.14 4.51 7.93
CA TYR A 198 -10.20 4.15 6.85
C TYR A 198 -9.98 2.64 6.79
N PRO A 199 -9.63 2.09 5.61
CA PRO A 199 -9.26 0.69 5.50
C PRO A 199 -8.00 0.37 6.32
N ARG A 200 -8.05 -0.72 7.10
CA ARG A 200 -6.96 -1.11 7.98
C ARG A 200 -6.94 -2.60 8.28
N LEU A 201 -5.74 -3.15 8.42
CA LEU A 201 -5.53 -4.49 8.94
C LEU A 201 -5.32 -4.43 10.45
N ILE A 202 -6.11 -5.17 11.22
CA ILE A 202 -5.92 -5.33 12.66
C ILE A 202 -5.55 -6.78 12.96
N ILE A 203 -4.54 -6.96 13.82
CA ILE A 203 -4.19 -8.24 14.43
C ILE A 203 -4.26 -8.04 15.95
N TYR A 204 -5.17 -8.75 16.62
CA TYR A 204 -5.22 -8.75 18.07
C TYR A 204 -4.09 -9.59 18.66
N LEU A 205 -3.56 -9.11 19.78
CA LEU A 205 -2.42 -9.69 20.47
C LEU A 205 -2.91 -10.32 21.78
N SER A 206 -2.54 -11.58 22.00
CA SER A 206 -2.73 -12.30 23.27
C SER A 206 -1.55 -12.10 24.20
#